data_AF-A0AAX4PF36-F1
#
_entry.id   AF-A0AAX4PF36-F1
#
_cell.length_a   1.000
_cell.length_b   1.000
_cell.length_c   1.000
_cell.angle_alpha   90.00
_cell.angle_beta   90.00
_cell.angle_gamma   90.00
#
_symmetry.space_group_name_H-M   'P 1'
#
loop_
_entity.id
_entity.type
_entity.pdbx_description
1 polymer ?
#
loop_
_entity_poly.entity_id
_entity_poly.type
_entity_poly.pdbx_seq_one_letter_code
_entity_poly.pdbx_strand_id
1 'polypeptide(L)'
;MSEAGGEEDGANQKVLCRFSTNLPSNFKVPETDLALPSSSTRYGLSQTVNALLKAAGVEDAHELGQEDGKQRVFDFLVEGELLRGELGRHLAKRGLSVEKTISIEYFFAVEPPEPTTTLDLPDWVGSVKVARDCGVFSGCFDGTVSVHDIAGARELRCARSAHADSVSALELVRATEAGNEGAPEVLVTASKDGTMRGWFVEPAEGKSDAKRRDGRRKKKVTKEDTGGLGLIQVFEFVGHVGGIESVGSSPAGCRFCSGGWDQKVRVWSIDEEDLAGARANASKRQRKASDGDDGEDEVGGAGLQQVETTALDGHKQCVSGVCWPEENLVCSTSWDSTVKCFDVSKGKLVSNLIRDSALFCLDAARGGGHGGSLCLAFGAADGLVATWDPREAHRSAGAPGQVALATVGSYKSHKAVVSAVRWSPNSPFHFASCDYEGLIKVWDTRSSMPLHTLESHDGKAFCLDWFEGGLVASGGSDSKVATREVRVSSAVG
;
A
#
# COMPACT_ATOMS: atom_id res chain seq x y z
N MET A 1 52.66 9.70 25.90
CA MET A 1 52.43 8.26 26.14
C MET A 1 51.02 8.15 26.67
N SER A 2 50.04 7.51 26.05
CA SER A 2 49.91 6.76 24.81
C SER A 2 48.45 6.31 24.82
N GLU A 3 47.58 6.81 23.95
CA GLU A 3 46.25 6.23 23.67
C GLU A 3 45.63 6.98 22.46
N ALA A 4 46.27 6.78 21.31
CA ALA A 4 45.77 7.18 19.99
C ALA A 4 46.19 6.12 18.98
N GLY A 5 45.71 4.89 19.16
CA GLY A 5 46.18 3.72 18.39
C GLY A 5 45.16 2.59 18.27
N GLY A 6 43.85 2.86 18.33
CA GLY A 6 42.82 1.82 18.32
C GLY A 6 41.94 1.74 17.06
N GLU A 7 41.97 2.71 16.16
CA GLU A 7 41.00 2.78 15.05
C GLU A 7 41.54 2.31 13.69
N GLU A 8 42.87 2.16 13.51
CA GLU A 8 43.44 1.76 12.21
C GLU A 8 43.54 0.23 11.98
N ASP A 9 43.52 -0.59 13.04
CA ASP A 9 43.72 -2.06 12.90
C ASP A 9 42.47 -2.82 12.43
N GLY A 10 41.28 -2.20 12.48
CA GLY A 10 40.03 -2.85 12.09
C GLY A 10 39.80 -2.93 10.57
N ALA A 11 40.40 -2.04 9.78
CA ALA A 11 40.10 -1.87 8.35
C ALA A 11 40.72 -2.95 7.43
N ASN A 12 41.73 -3.67 7.93
CA ASN A 12 42.47 -4.69 7.17
C ASN A 12 42.15 -6.12 7.62
N GLN A 13 41.23 -6.28 8.59
CA GLN A 13 40.79 -7.58 9.05
C GLN A 13 39.95 -8.26 7.97
N LYS A 14 40.31 -9.48 7.59
CA LYS A 14 39.55 -10.28 6.63
C LYS A 14 38.58 -11.19 7.37
N VAL A 15 37.36 -11.25 6.86
CA VAL A 15 36.28 -12.08 7.38
C VAL A 15 35.99 -13.18 6.37
N LEU A 16 35.93 -14.42 6.84
CA LEU A 16 35.57 -15.55 5.99
C LEU A 16 34.05 -15.57 5.82
N CYS A 17 33.59 -15.42 4.58
CA CYS A 17 32.17 -15.30 4.25
C CYS A 17 31.76 -16.36 3.23
N ARG A 18 30.52 -16.84 3.34
CA ARG A 18 29.90 -17.72 2.34
C ARG A 18 28.62 -17.09 1.84
N PHE A 19 28.50 -16.93 0.53
CA PHE A 19 27.29 -16.40 -0.09
C PHE A 19 26.24 -17.50 -0.24
N SER A 20 25.00 -17.17 0.11
CA SER A 20 23.82 -18.00 -0.12
C SER A 20 22.73 -17.16 -0.79
N THR A 21 21.81 -17.78 -1.52
CA THR A 21 20.68 -17.07 -2.09
C THR A 21 19.47 -17.97 -2.31
N ASN A 22 18.30 -17.39 -2.17
CA ASN A 22 17.02 -17.99 -2.56
C ASN A 22 16.61 -17.64 -4.00
N LEU A 23 17.44 -16.88 -4.72
CA LEU A 23 17.20 -16.56 -6.13
C LEU A 23 17.28 -17.81 -7.04
N PRO A 24 16.69 -17.75 -8.24
CA PRO A 24 16.73 -18.87 -9.19
C PRO A 24 18.17 -19.25 -9.57
N SER A 25 18.36 -20.46 -10.12
CA SER A 25 19.68 -21.08 -10.33
C SER A 25 20.65 -20.26 -11.19
N ASN A 26 20.13 -19.40 -12.07
CA ASN A 26 20.92 -18.47 -12.90
C ASN A 26 21.61 -17.37 -12.08
N PHE A 27 21.22 -17.15 -10.83
CA PHE A 27 21.82 -16.15 -9.95
C PHE A 27 22.59 -16.76 -8.77
N LYS A 28 22.85 -18.07 -8.79
CA LYS A 28 23.59 -18.76 -7.72
C LYS A 28 25.10 -18.68 -7.96
N VAL A 29 25.81 -18.07 -7.02
CA VAL A 29 27.29 -18.11 -6.97
C VAL A 29 27.76 -19.43 -6.36
N PRO A 30 29.00 -19.88 -6.65
CA PRO A 30 29.58 -21.05 -6.00
C PRO A 30 29.59 -20.92 -4.47
N GLU A 31 29.28 -22.00 -3.75
CA GLU A 31 29.26 -22.05 -2.27
C GLU A 31 30.68 -22.14 -1.67
N THR A 32 31.61 -21.33 -2.16
CA THR A 32 32.99 -21.29 -1.69
C THR A 32 33.18 -20.23 -0.60
N ASP A 33 34.05 -20.54 0.36
CA ASP A 33 34.41 -19.59 1.42
C ASP A 33 35.36 -18.53 0.86
N LEU A 34 34.98 -17.28 1.00
CA LEU A 34 35.68 -16.12 0.46
C LEU A 34 36.14 -15.20 1.58
N ALA A 35 37.42 -14.80 1.55
CA ALA A 35 37.96 -13.85 2.51
C ALA A 35 37.70 -12.41 2.02
N LEU A 36 36.76 -11.73 2.68
CA LEU A 36 36.35 -10.37 2.33
C LEU A 36 36.87 -9.36 3.38
N PRO A 37 37.26 -8.14 2.99
CA PRO A 37 37.61 -7.09 3.94
C PRO A 37 36.44 -6.79 4.89
N SER A 38 36.71 -6.57 6.17
CA SER A 38 35.74 -6.10 7.18
C SER A 38 35.09 -4.78 6.80
N SER A 39 35.81 -3.92 6.07
CA SER A 39 35.34 -2.65 5.50
C SER A 39 34.42 -2.80 4.28
N SER A 40 34.15 -4.03 3.84
CA SER A 40 33.23 -4.27 2.72
C SER A 40 31.84 -3.74 3.06
N THR A 41 31.38 -2.79 2.25
CA THR A 41 30.01 -2.28 2.28
C THR A 41 29.15 -3.06 1.29
N ARG A 42 27.83 -2.81 1.32
CA ARG A 42 26.88 -3.34 0.33
C ARG A 42 27.41 -3.22 -1.12
N TYR A 43 27.99 -2.08 -1.47
CA TYR A 43 28.51 -1.85 -2.83
C TYR A 43 29.65 -2.82 -3.19
N GLY A 44 30.63 -2.99 -2.30
CA GLY A 44 31.76 -3.91 -2.50
C GLY A 44 31.33 -5.38 -2.57
N LEU A 45 30.38 -5.78 -1.71
CA LEU A 45 29.80 -7.11 -1.75
C LEU A 45 29.02 -7.35 -3.05
N SER A 46 28.25 -6.36 -3.53
CA SER A 46 27.52 -6.45 -4.80
C SER A 46 28.46 -6.60 -5.99
N GLN A 47 29.59 -5.89 -6.00
CA GLN A 47 30.63 -6.06 -7.03
C GLN A 47 31.24 -7.46 -7.01
N THR A 48 31.46 -8.02 -5.82
CA THR A 48 32.02 -9.37 -5.67
C THR A 48 31.05 -10.41 -6.18
N VAL A 49 29.76 -10.33 -5.83
CA VAL A 49 28.71 -11.23 -6.36
C VAL A 49 28.63 -11.12 -7.89
N ASN A 50 28.59 -9.90 -8.44
CA ASN A 50 28.60 -9.72 -9.89
C ASN A 50 29.83 -10.32 -10.58
N ALA A 51 31.01 -10.21 -9.97
CA ALA A 51 32.24 -10.80 -10.49
C ALA A 51 32.20 -12.34 -10.45
N LEU A 52 31.65 -12.93 -9.38
CA LEU A 52 31.48 -14.38 -9.25
C LEU A 52 30.47 -14.92 -10.26
N LEU A 53 29.34 -14.22 -10.47
CA LEU A 53 28.35 -14.58 -11.49
C LEU A 53 28.94 -14.54 -12.90
N LYS A 54 29.75 -13.51 -13.20
CA LYS A 54 30.46 -13.40 -14.47
C LYS A 54 31.48 -14.53 -14.66
N ALA A 55 32.21 -14.90 -13.60
CA ALA A 55 33.18 -15.99 -13.64
C ALA A 55 32.53 -17.37 -13.78
N ALA A 56 31.30 -17.55 -13.29
CA ALA A 56 30.52 -18.78 -13.39
C ALA A 56 29.94 -19.03 -14.79
N GLY A 57 30.20 -18.16 -15.78
CA GLY A 57 29.73 -18.35 -17.15
C GLY A 57 28.23 -18.16 -17.32
N VAL A 58 27.58 -17.39 -16.42
CA VAL A 58 26.21 -16.91 -16.63
C VAL A 58 26.24 -15.81 -17.69
N GLU A 59 26.53 -16.20 -18.93
CA GLU A 59 26.48 -15.38 -20.14
C GLU A 59 25.02 -15.22 -20.56
N ASP A 60 24.23 -14.52 -19.74
CA ASP A 60 22.94 -13.89 -20.11
C ASP A 60 22.54 -12.81 -19.10
N ALA A 61 23.52 -12.21 -18.42
CA ALA A 61 23.28 -11.04 -17.56
C ALA A 61 22.87 -9.79 -18.37
N HIS A 62 22.98 -9.83 -19.70
CA HIS A 62 22.63 -8.76 -20.65
C HIS A 62 21.19 -8.84 -21.19
N GLU A 63 20.56 -10.02 -21.28
CA GLU A 63 19.29 -10.18 -22.05
C GLU A 63 18.00 -10.23 -21.21
N LEU A 64 18.08 -10.39 -19.88
CA LEU A 64 16.90 -10.32 -19.00
C LEU A 64 16.89 -9.04 -18.17
N GLY A 65 16.59 -7.91 -18.83
CA GLY A 65 16.14 -6.67 -18.17
C GLY A 65 17.08 -5.46 -18.17
N GLN A 66 18.05 -5.35 -19.09
CA GLN A 66 18.89 -4.15 -19.19
C GLN A 66 18.41 -3.20 -20.28
N GLU A 67 17.88 -2.04 -19.89
CA GLU A 67 17.83 -0.87 -20.78
C GLU A 67 19.16 -0.07 -20.79
N ASP A 68 20.15 -0.34 -19.92
CA ASP A 68 21.16 0.72 -19.66
C ASP A 68 22.58 0.29 -19.21
N GLY A 69 22.99 -0.98 -19.38
CA GLY A 69 24.38 -1.40 -19.08
C GLY A 69 24.82 -1.26 -17.61
N LYS A 70 23.89 -0.98 -16.69
CA LYS A 70 24.15 -0.88 -15.24
C LYS A 70 24.27 -2.27 -14.63
N GLN A 71 25.30 -2.48 -13.79
CA GLN A 71 25.48 -3.70 -13.03
C GLN A 71 24.31 -3.91 -12.06
N ARG A 72 23.87 -5.16 -11.89
CA ARG A 72 22.79 -5.49 -10.95
C ARG A 72 23.21 -5.15 -9.52
N VAL A 73 22.26 -4.63 -8.75
CA VAL A 73 22.51 -4.22 -7.37
C VAL A 73 21.85 -5.20 -6.41
N PHE A 74 22.65 -5.76 -5.51
CA PHE A 74 22.17 -6.68 -4.48
C PHE A 74 22.13 -6.01 -3.11
N ASP A 75 21.23 -6.49 -2.26
CA ASP A 75 21.22 -6.27 -0.82
C ASP A 75 21.58 -7.59 -0.12
N PHE A 76 22.07 -7.48 1.11
CA PHE A 76 22.70 -8.59 1.84
C PHE A 76 22.08 -8.74 3.22
N LEU A 77 21.74 -9.97 3.60
CA LEU A 77 21.31 -10.37 4.93
C LEU A 77 22.44 -11.12 5.60
N VAL A 78 22.76 -10.75 6.84
CA VAL A 78 23.71 -11.45 7.69
C VAL A 78 22.94 -11.95 8.91
N GLU A 79 22.84 -13.27 9.07
CA GLU A 79 22.04 -13.89 10.15
C GLU A 79 20.60 -13.32 10.25
N GLY A 80 19.96 -13.14 9.09
CA GLY A 80 18.59 -12.66 8.96
C GLY A 80 18.36 -11.14 9.09
N GLU A 81 19.39 -10.32 9.32
CA GLU A 81 19.27 -8.85 9.36
C GLU A 81 19.96 -8.19 8.16
N LEU A 82 19.32 -7.15 7.64
CA LEU A 82 19.84 -6.43 6.48
C LEU A 82 21.13 -5.70 6.83
N LEU A 83 22.18 -5.92 6.04
CA LEU A 83 23.47 -5.25 6.19
C LEU A 83 23.34 -3.77 5.83
N ARG A 84 23.49 -2.90 6.83
CA ARG A 84 23.54 -1.45 6.67
C ARG A 84 24.86 -0.90 7.23
N GLY A 85 25.78 -0.60 6.32
CA GLY A 85 27.14 -0.10 6.64
C GLY A 85 28.23 -1.11 6.28
N GLU A 86 29.31 -1.09 7.05
CA GLU A 86 30.44 -2.00 6.92
C GLU A 86 30.17 -3.33 7.60
N LEU A 87 30.61 -4.43 6.97
CA LEU A 87 30.46 -5.78 7.48
C LEU A 87 31.03 -5.94 8.89
N GLY A 88 32.24 -5.45 9.15
CA GLY A 88 32.89 -5.54 10.46
C GLY A 88 32.09 -4.89 11.59
N ARG A 89 31.52 -3.69 11.33
CA ARG A 89 30.69 -2.99 12.31
C ARG A 89 29.38 -3.74 12.60
N HIS A 90 28.79 -4.34 11.58
CA HIS A 90 27.57 -5.15 11.73
C HIS A 90 27.84 -6.41 12.57
N LEU A 91 28.95 -7.10 12.33
CA LEU A 91 29.37 -8.28 13.10
C LEU A 91 29.69 -7.94 14.55
N ALA A 92 30.41 -6.84 14.78
CA ALA A 92 30.74 -6.35 16.11
C ALA A 92 29.48 -6.03 16.93
N LYS A 93 28.48 -5.39 16.30
CA LYS A 93 27.18 -5.09 16.95
C LYS A 93 26.45 -6.35 17.41
N ARG A 94 26.61 -7.46 16.71
CA ARG A 94 25.99 -8.75 17.04
C ARG A 94 26.86 -9.68 17.89
N GLY A 95 28.09 -9.28 18.22
CA GLY A 95 29.03 -10.13 18.96
C GLY A 95 29.43 -11.39 18.19
N LEU A 96 29.36 -11.37 16.86
CA LEU A 96 29.75 -12.51 16.02
C LEU A 96 31.28 -12.55 15.89
N SER A 97 31.86 -13.73 16.14
CA SER A 97 33.30 -13.93 15.95
C SER A 97 33.65 -13.98 14.46
N VAL A 98 34.63 -13.17 14.09
CA VAL A 98 35.24 -13.10 12.75
C VAL A 98 36.08 -14.34 12.40
N GLU A 99 36.28 -15.27 13.35
CA GLU A 99 36.98 -16.55 13.11
C GLU A 99 36.09 -17.62 12.46
N LYS A 100 34.76 -17.48 12.53
CA LYS A 100 33.81 -18.42 11.92
C LYS A 100 33.42 -17.93 10.53
N THR A 101 33.17 -18.89 9.63
CA THR A 101 32.55 -18.59 8.33
C THR A 101 31.16 -18.00 8.56
N ILE A 102 30.94 -16.77 8.08
CA ILE A 102 29.66 -16.07 8.18
C ILE A 102 28.86 -16.31 6.90
N SER A 103 27.61 -16.75 7.04
CA SER A 103 26.70 -16.86 5.90
C SER A 103 26.11 -15.48 5.58
N ILE A 104 26.25 -15.06 4.33
CA ILE A 104 25.67 -13.84 3.80
C ILE A 104 24.67 -14.23 2.72
N GLU A 105 23.38 -14.08 3.02
CA GLU A 105 22.34 -14.26 2.02
C GLU A 105 22.24 -12.99 1.16
N TYR A 106 22.21 -13.12 -0.15
CA TYR A 106 22.00 -11.98 -1.06
C TYR A 106 20.72 -12.12 -1.87
N PHE A 107 20.09 -10.99 -2.12
CA PHE A 107 18.87 -10.89 -2.91
C PHE A 107 18.87 -9.54 -3.65
N PHE A 108 17.94 -9.39 -4.58
CA PHE A 108 17.83 -8.18 -5.37
C PHE A 108 17.47 -6.97 -4.52
N ALA A 109 18.22 -5.89 -4.72
CA ALA A 109 17.92 -4.66 -4.03
C ALA A 109 16.69 -3.95 -4.60
N VAL A 110 16.03 -3.20 -3.74
CA VAL A 110 15.05 -2.18 -4.16
C VAL A 110 15.82 -1.02 -4.76
N GLU A 111 15.54 -0.70 -6.02
CA GLU A 111 16.19 0.40 -6.71
C GLU A 111 15.80 1.74 -6.08
N PRO A 112 16.65 2.78 -6.20
CA PRO A 112 16.26 4.12 -5.82
C PRO A 112 14.97 4.51 -6.56
N PRO A 113 13.94 4.99 -5.84
CA PRO A 113 12.67 5.35 -6.47
C PRO A 113 12.87 6.41 -7.55
N GLU A 114 12.15 6.25 -8.66
CA GLU A 114 12.18 7.19 -9.78
C GLU A 114 11.72 8.60 -9.38
N PRO A 115 12.09 9.64 -10.17
CA PRO A 115 11.70 11.02 -9.88
C PRO A 115 10.18 11.16 -9.71
N THR A 116 9.81 12.00 -8.75
CA THR A 116 8.41 12.26 -8.42
C THR A 116 7.69 12.90 -9.60
N THR A 117 6.58 12.29 -9.97
CA THR A 117 5.57 12.96 -10.77
C THR A 117 4.53 13.57 -9.82
N THR A 118 4.11 14.79 -10.07
CA THR A 118 3.04 15.46 -9.32
C THR A 118 1.84 15.77 -10.21
N LEU A 119 0.65 15.64 -9.66
CA LEU A 119 -0.62 16.09 -10.24
C LEU A 119 -1.24 17.14 -9.31
N ASP A 120 -1.56 18.31 -9.86
CA ASP A 120 -2.18 19.40 -9.09
C ASP A 120 -3.70 19.21 -9.02
N LEU A 121 -4.26 19.30 -7.82
CA LEU A 121 -5.68 19.17 -7.50
C LEU A 121 -6.23 20.48 -6.93
N PRO A 122 -7.56 20.69 -6.97
CA PRO A 122 -8.17 21.95 -6.53
C PRO A 122 -8.04 22.20 -5.02
N ASP A 123 -7.88 21.15 -4.21
CA ASP A 123 -7.80 21.24 -2.75
C ASP A 123 -6.93 20.10 -2.18
N TRP A 124 -6.76 20.07 -0.86
CA TRP A 124 -5.99 19.06 -0.13
C TRP A 124 -6.47 17.66 -0.46
N VAL A 125 -5.53 16.74 -0.59
CA VAL A 125 -5.82 15.35 -0.98
C VAL A 125 -5.90 14.48 0.27
N GLY A 126 -7.11 14.05 0.62
CA GLY A 126 -7.37 13.23 1.80
C GLY A 126 -7.18 11.74 1.57
N SER A 127 -7.39 11.26 0.35
CA SER A 127 -7.30 9.84 0.02
C SER A 127 -6.83 9.63 -1.41
N VAL A 128 -6.09 8.54 -1.63
CA VAL A 128 -5.59 8.13 -2.95
C VAL A 128 -5.71 6.61 -3.10
N LYS A 129 -6.08 6.16 -4.29
CA LYS A 129 -6.13 4.73 -4.65
C LYS A 129 -5.67 4.56 -6.09
N VAL A 130 -4.83 3.57 -6.35
CA VAL A 130 -4.31 3.26 -7.68
C VAL A 130 -4.90 1.94 -8.17
N ALA A 131 -5.34 1.92 -9.44
CA ALA A 131 -5.86 0.73 -10.09
C ALA A 131 -5.24 0.52 -11.48
N ARG A 132 -5.09 -0.74 -11.87
CA ARG A 132 -4.40 -1.15 -13.11
C ARG A 132 -5.02 -0.55 -14.38
N ASP A 133 -6.35 -0.54 -14.45
CA ASP A 133 -7.09 -0.22 -15.68
C ASP A 133 -7.75 1.18 -15.64
N CYS A 134 -7.97 1.71 -14.43
CA CYS A 134 -8.73 2.94 -14.24
C CYS A 134 -7.86 4.17 -13.92
N GLY A 135 -6.61 3.99 -13.50
CA GLY A 135 -5.68 5.07 -13.17
C GLY A 135 -5.58 5.38 -11.67
N VAL A 136 -5.28 6.64 -11.32
CA VAL A 136 -5.22 7.13 -9.93
C VAL A 136 -6.54 7.80 -9.57
N PHE A 137 -7.19 7.29 -8.52
CA PHE A 137 -8.32 7.92 -7.86
C PHE A 137 -7.82 8.80 -6.73
N SER A 138 -8.35 10.02 -6.65
CA SER A 138 -8.00 10.99 -5.63
C SER A 138 -9.25 11.63 -5.04
N GLY A 139 -9.31 11.66 -3.71
CA GLY A 139 -10.38 12.25 -2.92
C GLY A 139 -9.88 13.51 -2.24
N CYS A 140 -10.56 14.62 -2.50
CA CYS A 140 -10.18 15.94 -2.01
C CYS A 140 -11.00 16.33 -0.76
N PHE A 141 -10.49 17.33 -0.02
CA PHE A 141 -11.14 17.86 1.17
C PHE A 141 -12.42 18.68 0.86
N ASP A 142 -12.57 19.14 -0.38
CA ASP A 142 -13.78 19.80 -0.87
C ASP A 142 -14.95 18.83 -1.18
N GLY A 143 -14.74 17.52 -0.99
CA GLY A 143 -15.73 16.48 -1.30
C GLY A 143 -15.67 15.98 -2.75
N THR A 144 -14.73 16.46 -3.56
CA THR A 144 -14.54 16.04 -4.95
C THR A 144 -13.75 14.75 -5.04
N VAL A 145 -14.22 13.82 -5.88
CA VAL A 145 -13.47 12.63 -6.28
C VAL A 145 -13.08 12.78 -7.73
N SER A 146 -11.79 12.56 -8.00
CA SER A 146 -11.19 12.71 -9.32
C SER A 146 -10.49 11.41 -9.75
N VAL A 147 -10.52 11.16 -11.05
CA VAL A 147 -9.89 10.01 -11.70
C VAL A 147 -8.90 10.53 -12.72
N HIS A 148 -7.63 10.17 -12.56
CA HIS A 148 -6.53 10.57 -13.44
C HIS A 148 -5.98 9.36 -14.16
N ASP A 149 -5.72 9.49 -15.47
CA ASP A 149 -5.04 8.43 -16.19
C ASP A 149 -3.56 8.35 -15.80
N ILE A 150 -3.02 7.14 -15.76
CA ILE A 150 -1.58 6.90 -15.58
C ILE A 150 -0.92 6.66 -16.94
N ALA A 151 -1.65 6.10 -17.91
CA ALA A 151 -1.16 5.76 -19.24
C ALA A 151 -1.39 6.93 -20.22
N GLY A 152 -0.43 7.85 -20.34
CA GLY A 152 -0.44 8.91 -21.34
C GLY A 152 -0.08 10.29 -20.77
N ALA A 153 -0.78 11.34 -21.22
CA ALA A 153 -0.57 12.73 -20.81
C ALA A 153 -1.01 13.05 -19.38
N ARG A 154 -1.39 12.01 -18.59
CA ARG A 154 -1.84 12.12 -17.19
C ARG A 154 -2.98 13.12 -17.03
N GLU A 155 -3.92 13.05 -17.96
CA GLU A 155 -5.06 13.94 -18.03
C GLU A 155 -6.14 13.51 -17.02
N LEU A 156 -6.83 14.50 -16.47
CA LEU A 156 -8.03 14.31 -15.67
C LEU A 156 -9.10 13.63 -16.54
N ARG A 157 -9.48 12.40 -16.20
CA ARG A 157 -10.58 11.68 -16.88
C ARG A 157 -11.94 12.18 -16.41
N CYS A 158 -12.11 12.32 -15.09
CA CYS A 158 -13.36 12.74 -14.49
C CYS A 158 -13.11 13.39 -13.13
N ALA A 159 -13.84 14.45 -12.80
CA ALA A 159 -13.97 14.97 -11.45
C ALA A 159 -15.46 15.11 -11.13
N ARG A 160 -15.86 14.66 -9.95
CA ARG A 160 -17.26 14.72 -9.51
C ARG A 160 -17.32 15.12 -8.04
N SER A 161 -18.18 16.09 -7.72
CA SER A 161 -18.53 16.36 -6.32
C SER A 161 -19.32 15.18 -5.78
N ALA A 162 -18.64 14.39 -4.93
CA ALA A 162 -19.13 13.11 -4.45
C ALA A 162 -19.76 13.24 -3.06
N HIS A 163 -19.31 14.19 -2.24
CA HIS A 163 -19.73 14.35 -0.84
C HIS A 163 -19.86 15.84 -0.48
N ALA A 164 -20.52 16.12 0.65
CA ALA A 164 -20.67 17.49 1.15
C ALA A 164 -19.47 17.95 2.00
N ASP A 165 -18.68 16.98 2.49
CA ASP A 165 -17.47 17.19 3.29
C ASP A 165 -16.33 16.32 2.72
N SER A 166 -15.14 16.51 3.26
CA SER A 166 -13.88 15.88 2.87
C SER A 166 -13.95 14.37 2.69
N VAL A 167 -13.38 13.90 1.58
CA VAL A 167 -13.25 12.47 1.26
C VAL A 167 -12.07 11.89 2.02
N SER A 168 -12.36 11.09 3.05
CA SER A 168 -11.37 10.53 3.97
C SER A 168 -10.77 9.21 3.48
N ALA A 169 -11.55 8.40 2.76
CA ALA A 169 -11.08 7.10 2.28
C ALA A 169 -11.68 6.72 0.92
N LEU A 170 -10.86 6.02 0.14
CA LEU A 170 -11.19 5.46 -1.17
C LEU A 170 -10.75 4.00 -1.21
N GLU A 171 -11.65 3.10 -1.63
CA GLU A 171 -11.31 1.69 -1.81
C GLU A 171 -12.05 1.12 -3.02
N LEU A 172 -11.37 0.27 -3.79
CA LEU A 172 -12.00 -0.47 -4.89
C LEU A 172 -12.43 -1.83 -4.38
N VAL A 173 -13.72 -2.13 -4.55
CA VAL A 173 -14.33 -3.38 -4.14
C VAL A 173 -14.72 -4.16 -5.39
N ARG A 174 -14.18 -5.36 -5.53
CA ARG A 174 -14.59 -6.29 -6.58
C ARG A 174 -15.97 -6.84 -6.24
N ALA A 175 -16.92 -6.76 -7.16
CA ALA A 175 -18.30 -7.15 -6.88
C ALA A 175 -18.63 -8.63 -7.18
N THR A 176 -17.65 -9.47 -7.52
CA THR A 176 -17.84 -10.92 -7.68
C THR A 176 -16.77 -11.70 -6.95
N GLU A 177 -17.05 -12.97 -6.66
CA GLU A 177 -16.10 -13.86 -6.01
C GLU A 177 -14.79 -14.02 -6.82
N ALA A 178 -13.69 -14.24 -6.09
CA ALA A 178 -12.35 -14.38 -6.64
C ALA A 178 -12.27 -15.45 -7.73
N GLY A 179 -11.84 -15.05 -8.94
CA GLY A 179 -11.58 -15.97 -10.07
C GLY A 179 -12.06 -15.47 -11.43
N ASN A 180 -12.86 -14.39 -11.49
CA ASN A 180 -13.32 -13.82 -12.75
C ASN A 180 -12.48 -12.59 -13.12
N GLU A 181 -11.46 -12.78 -13.97
CA GLU A 181 -10.66 -11.70 -14.56
C GLU A 181 -11.55 -10.84 -15.47
N GLY A 182 -12.12 -9.78 -14.94
CA GLY A 182 -13.11 -8.93 -15.61
C GLY A 182 -14.35 -8.58 -14.77
N ALA A 183 -14.37 -8.98 -13.50
CA ALA A 183 -15.39 -8.55 -12.54
C ALA A 183 -15.49 -7.02 -12.49
N PRO A 184 -16.71 -6.44 -12.46
CA PRO A 184 -16.86 -5.01 -12.28
C PRO A 184 -16.33 -4.60 -10.90
N GLU A 185 -15.50 -3.56 -10.88
CA GLU A 185 -15.04 -2.92 -9.66
C GLU A 185 -15.98 -1.75 -9.32
N VAL A 186 -16.35 -1.67 -8.04
CA VAL A 186 -17.09 -0.56 -7.47
C VAL A 186 -16.11 0.28 -6.67
N LEU A 187 -15.99 1.55 -7.03
CA LEU A 187 -15.26 2.51 -6.20
C LEU A 187 -16.15 2.88 -5.02
N VAL A 188 -15.69 2.63 -3.81
CA VAL A 188 -16.33 3.04 -2.57
C VAL A 188 -15.63 4.30 -2.06
N THR A 189 -16.40 5.37 -1.86
CA THR A 189 -15.93 6.65 -1.34
C THR A 189 -16.56 6.89 0.02
N ALA A 190 -15.74 7.25 1.01
CA ALA A 190 -16.20 7.57 2.35
C ALA A 190 -15.81 9.00 2.72
N SER A 191 -16.69 9.67 3.47
CA SER A 191 -16.51 11.07 3.84
C SER A 191 -16.73 11.32 5.33
N LYS A 192 -16.21 12.46 5.80
CA LYS A 192 -16.46 12.98 7.13
C LYS A 192 -17.90 13.43 7.35
N ASP A 193 -18.69 13.58 6.29
CA ASP A 193 -20.15 13.82 6.40
C ASP A 193 -20.92 12.59 6.94
N GLY A 194 -20.25 11.45 7.10
CA GLY A 194 -20.82 10.20 7.62
C GLY A 194 -21.52 9.36 6.55
N THR A 195 -21.45 9.76 5.29
CA THR A 195 -21.98 9.02 4.15
C THR A 195 -20.88 8.25 3.43
N MET A 196 -21.27 7.12 2.84
CA MET A 196 -20.41 6.34 1.98
C MET A 196 -21.18 5.99 0.70
N ARG A 197 -20.53 6.16 -0.44
CA ARG A 197 -21.17 6.04 -1.76
C ARG A 197 -20.39 5.06 -2.63
N GLY A 198 -21.11 4.27 -3.42
CA GLY A 198 -20.52 3.34 -4.39
C GLY A 198 -20.70 3.85 -5.80
N TRP A 199 -19.64 3.78 -6.59
CA TRP A 199 -19.57 4.32 -7.95
C TRP A 199 -19.12 3.26 -8.94
N PHE A 200 -19.79 3.19 -10.09
CA PHE A 200 -19.24 2.49 -11.23
C PHE A 200 -18.25 3.40 -11.96
N VAL A 201 -17.07 2.85 -12.21
CA VAL A 201 -16.04 3.48 -13.03
C VAL A 201 -16.21 2.93 -14.43
N GLU A 202 -16.60 3.79 -15.37
CA GLU A 202 -16.68 3.37 -16.77
C GLU A 202 -15.25 3.25 -17.32
N PRO A 203 -14.90 2.10 -17.93
CA PRO A 203 -13.61 1.95 -18.57
C PRO A 203 -13.51 2.96 -19.72
N ALA A 204 -12.32 3.55 -19.89
CA ALA A 204 -12.06 4.45 -21.00
C ALA A 204 -12.28 3.68 -22.30
N GLU A 205 -13.38 3.97 -23.03
CA GLU A 205 -13.63 3.34 -24.31
C GLU A 205 -12.43 3.62 -25.25
N GLY A 206 -11.68 2.56 -25.56
CA GLY A 206 -10.86 2.56 -26.76
C GLY A 206 -11.80 2.84 -27.93
N LYS A 207 -11.46 3.85 -28.75
CA LYS A 207 -12.17 4.24 -29.98
C LYS A 207 -12.58 2.99 -30.77
N SER A 208 -13.78 2.48 -30.56
CA SER A 208 -14.35 1.44 -31.40
C SER A 208 -15.19 2.17 -32.44
N ASP A 209 -14.88 1.91 -33.70
CA ASP A 209 -15.48 2.54 -34.87
C ASP A 209 -17.00 2.34 -34.90
N ALA A 210 -17.74 3.24 -34.26
CA ALA A 210 -19.16 3.41 -34.50
C ALA A 210 -19.31 4.00 -35.91
N LYS A 211 -19.47 3.10 -36.90
CA LYS A 211 -19.83 3.41 -38.27
C LYS A 211 -20.91 4.49 -38.30
N ARG A 212 -20.53 5.64 -38.88
CA ARG A 212 -21.40 6.68 -39.42
C ARG A 212 -22.70 6.09 -39.94
N ARG A 213 -23.82 6.48 -39.35
CA ARG A 213 -25.09 6.51 -40.06
C ARG A 213 -25.89 7.76 -39.73
N ASP A 214 -26.06 8.52 -40.80
CA ASP A 214 -26.96 9.63 -41.09
C ASP A 214 -26.92 10.94 -40.32
N GLY A 215 -26.84 12.01 -41.12
CA GLY A 215 -26.62 13.37 -40.67
C GLY A 215 -27.87 14.06 -40.17
N ARG A 216 -27.71 14.83 -39.08
CA ARG A 216 -28.49 16.04 -38.85
C ARG A 216 -27.76 17.00 -37.91
N ARG A 217 -27.47 18.20 -38.44
CA ARG A 217 -27.12 19.47 -37.76
C ARG A 217 -26.07 19.43 -36.62
N LYS A 218 -24.86 19.91 -36.95
CA LYS A 218 -23.86 20.38 -35.98
C LYS A 218 -24.44 21.51 -35.11
N LYS A 219 -24.76 21.22 -33.84
CA LYS A 219 -24.89 22.25 -32.79
C LYS A 219 -23.48 22.56 -32.31
N LYS A 220 -23.12 23.85 -32.35
CA LYS A 220 -21.82 24.35 -31.90
C LYS A 220 -21.85 24.33 -30.36
N VAL A 221 -21.33 23.26 -29.76
CA VAL A 221 -21.20 23.11 -28.31
C VAL A 221 -20.06 24.00 -27.84
N THR A 222 -20.40 24.97 -27.00
CA THR A 222 -19.47 25.79 -26.22
C THR A 222 -18.75 24.89 -25.22
N LYS A 223 -17.48 25.19 -25.01
CA LYS A 223 -16.51 24.41 -24.27
C LYS A 223 -16.79 24.51 -22.76
N GLU A 224 -17.85 23.85 -22.28
CA GLU A 224 -18.21 23.70 -20.86
C GLU A 224 -19.20 22.55 -20.60
N ASP A 225 -19.31 21.59 -21.53
CA ASP A 225 -20.10 20.36 -21.36
C ASP A 225 -19.15 19.19 -21.07
N THR A 226 -19.02 18.78 -19.80
CA THR A 226 -18.53 17.46 -19.36
C THR A 226 -19.54 16.37 -19.74
N GLY A 227 -19.80 16.24 -21.03
CA GLY A 227 -20.69 15.25 -21.60
C GLY A 227 -19.97 13.97 -22.01
N GLY A 228 -20.07 12.93 -21.19
CA GLY A 228 -20.02 11.54 -21.65
C GLY A 228 -18.93 10.67 -21.04
N LEU A 229 -19.34 9.89 -20.04
CA LEU A 229 -18.68 8.75 -19.38
C LEU A 229 -17.76 9.11 -18.20
N GLY A 230 -18.30 9.02 -16.98
CA GLY A 230 -17.64 9.43 -15.74
C GLY A 230 -18.45 9.04 -14.50
N LEU A 231 -17.75 8.49 -13.49
CA LEU A 231 -18.22 7.99 -12.18
C LEU A 231 -19.75 8.02 -11.97
N ILE A 232 -20.43 6.89 -12.05
CA ILE A 232 -21.89 6.80 -11.84
C ILE A 232 -22.18 6.33 -10.43
N GLN A 233 -22.85 7.16 -9.62
CA GLN A 233 -23.30 6.75 -8.29
C GLN A 233 -24.37 5.66 -8.42
N VAL A 234 -24.14 4.54 -7.75
CA VAL A 234 -25.02 3.37 -7.78
C VAL A 234 -25.39 2.83 -6.42
N PHE A 235 -24.57 3.07 -5.39
CA PHE A 235 -24.87 2.65 -4.02
C PHE A 235 -24.80 3.83 -3.06
N GLU A 236 -25.61 3.73 -2.02
CA GLU A 236 -25.54 4.58 -0.83
C GLU A 236 -25.52 3.68 0.39
N PHE A 237 -24.42 3.71 1.14
CA PHE A 237 -24.23 2.86 2.32
C PHE A 237 -24.58 3.68 3.56
N VAL A 238 -25.66 3.29 4.23
CA VAL A 238 -26.21 4.03 5.37
C VAL A 238 -26.04 3.21 6.63
N GLY A 239 -25.38 3.78 7.65
CA GLY A 239 -25.24 3.12 8.94
C GLY A 239 -24.38 3.89 9.94
N HIS A 240 -23.26 4.46 9.52
CA HIS A 240 -22.36 5.20 10.41
C HIS A 240 -23.02 6.48 10.97
N VAL A 241 -22.76 6.78 12.24
CA VAL A 241 -23.25 7.98 12.93
C VAL A 241 -22.05 8.87 13.28
N GLY A 242 -21.50 9.52 12.25
CA GLY A 242 -20.30 10.34 12.33
C GLY A 242 -19.37 10.11 11.15
N GLY A 243 -18.31 10.92 11.05
CA GLY A 243 -17.36 10.83 9.97
C GLY A 243 -16.72 9.44 9.85
N ILE A 244 -16.56 8.96 8.63
CA ILE A 244 -15.87 7.71 8.33
C ILE A 244 -14.41 8.06 8.05
N GLU A 245 -13.46 7.28 8.56
CA GLU A 245 -12.02 7.59 8.40
C GLU A 245 -11.30 6.57 7.51
N SER A 246 -11.77 5.32 7.46
CA SER A 246 -11.07 4.26 6.75
C SER A 246 -12.02 3.21 6.17
N VAL A 247 -11.65 2.65 5.02
CA VAL A 247 -12.35 1.58 4.30
C VAL A 247 -11.33 0.54 3.84
N GLY A 248 -11.69 -0.75 3.91
CA GLY A 248 -10.84 -1.85 3.45
C GLY A 248 -11.64 -2.97 2.77
N SER A 249 -11.14 -3.47 1.65
CA SER A 249 -11.78 -4.52 0.83
C SER A 249 -11.41 -5.93 1.28
N SER A 250 -12.34 -6.89 1.13
CA SER A 250 -12.10 -8.32 1.41
C SER A 250 -11.27 -8.98 0.31
N PRO A 251 -10.37 -9.94 0.62
CA PRO A 251 -9.58 -10.66 -0.37
C PRO A 251 -10.41 -11.48 -1.38
N ALA A 252 -11.52 -12.09 -0.99
CA ALA A 252 -12.40 -12.85 -1.88
C ALA A 252 -13.29 -11.97 -2.77
N GLY A 253 -13.24 -10.64 -2.60
CA GLY A 253 -14.20 -9.73 -3.21
C GLY A 253 -15.54 -9.73 -2.47
N CYS A 254 -16.53 -9.08 -3.07
CA CYS A 254 -17.92 -8.85 -2.64
C CYS A 254 -18.15 -8.16 -1.30
N ARG A 255 -17.20 -8.18 -0.37
CA ARG A 255 -17.33 -7.54 0.95
C ARG A 255 -16.26 -6.50 1.20
N PHE A 256 -16.58 -5.58 2.09
CA PHE A 256 -15.65 -4.57 2.56
C PHE A 256 -16.05 -4.08 3.96
N CYS A 257 -15.11 -3.44 4.65
CA CYS A 257 -15.29 -2.94 5.99
C CYS A 257 -15.01 -1.44 6.05
N SER A 258 -15.62 -0.77 7.03
CA SER A 258 -15.42 0.66 7.28
C SER A 258 -15.31 0.92 8.78
N GLY A 259 -14.55 1.97 9.13
CA GLY A 259 -14.40 2.45 10.51
C GLY A 259 -14.41 3.96 10.57
N GLY A 260 -14.93 4.52 11.66
CA GLY A 260 -15.03 5.97 11.84
C GLY A 260 -15.23 6.43 13.27
N TRP A 261 -15.77 7.65 13.39
CA TRP A 261 -16.00 8.35 14.65
C TRP A 261 -17.12 7.77 15.52
N ASP A 262 -17.96 6.90 14.95
CA ASP A 262 -18.98 6.16 15.70
C ASP A 262 -18.41 5.00 16.53
N GLN A 263 -17.08 4.81 16.53
CA GLN A 263 -16.33 3.82 17.31
C GLN A 263 -16.61 2.36 16.89
N LYS A 264 -17.32 2.17 15.78
CA LYS A 264 -17.70 0.85 15.28
C LYS A 264 -16.92 0.53 14.02
N VAL A 265 -16.61 -0.76 13.87
CA VAL A 265 -16.21 -1.30 12.57
C VAL A 265 -17.43 -1.97 11.96
N ARG A 266 -17.81 -1.56 10.76
CA ARG A 266 -18.97 -2.11 10.03
C ARG A 266 -18.49 -2.92 8.86
N VAL A 267 -19.21 -3.99 8.56
CA VAL A 267 -18.99 -4.89 7.43
C VAL A 267 -20.17 -4.79 6.49
N TRP A 268 -19.87 -4.73 5.19
CA TRP A 268 -20.81 -4.55 4.10
C TRP A 268 -20.62 -5.66 3.06
N SER A 269 -21.69 -6.02 2.36
CA SER A 269 -21.67 -6.94 1.22
C SER A 269 -22.26 -6.23 0.00
N ILE A 270 -21.76 -6.59 -1.17
CA ILE A 270 -22.29 -6.22 -2.48
C ILE A 270 -22.49 -7.54 -3.22
N ASP A 271 -23.72 -8.01 -3.24
CA ASP A 271 -24.05 -9.29 -3.86
C ASP A 271 -24.33 -9.08 -5.37
N GLU A 272 -24.36 -10.17 -6.15
CA GLU A 272 -24.62 -10.08 -7.60
C GLU A 272 -25.99 -9.49 -7.93
N GLU A 273 -26.99 -9.72 -7.08
CA GLU A 273 -28.34 -9.15 -7.22
C GLU A 273 -28.33 -7.63 -7.02
N ASP A 274 -27.61 -7.14 -6.00
CA ASP A 274 -27.43 -5.71 -5.74
C ASP A 274 -26.73 -5.04 -6.91
N LEU A 275 -25.70 -5.70 -7.44
CA LEU A 275 -24.95 -5.24 -8.59
C LEU A 275 -25.82 -5.20 -9.86
N ALA A 276 -26.66 -6.21 -10.10
CA ALA A 276 -27.60 -6.24 -11.22
C ALA A 276 -28.64 -5.11 -11.12
N GLY A 277 -29.17 -4.88 -9.92
CA GLY A 277 -30.05 -3.74 -9.63
C GLY A 277 -29.36 -2.39 -9.89
N ALA A 278 -28.12 -2.25 -9.42
CA ALA A 278 -27.30 -1.05 -9.61
C ALA A 278 -27.07 -0.76 -11.10
N ARG A 279 -26.73 -1.78 -11.90
CA ARG A 279 -26.56 -1.67 -13.36
C ARG A 279 -27.85 -1.29 -14.08
N ALA A 280 -28.99 -1.86 -13.66
CA ALA A 280 -30.29 -1.50 -14.21
C ALA A 280 -30.64 -0.03 -13.92
N ASN A 281 -30.31 0.48 -12.72
CA ASN A 281 -30.53 1.88 -12.37
C ASN A 281 -29.57 2.82 -13.13
N ALA A 282 -28.30 2.47 -13.25
CA ALA A 282 -27.32 3.23 -14.04
C ALA A 282 -27.75 3.38 -15.51
N SER A 283 -28.15 2.28 -16.15
CA SER A 283 -28.59 2.31 -17.56
C SER A 283 -29.87 3.11 -17.79
N LYS A 284 -30.83 3.11 -16.84
CA LYS A 284 -32.02 3.99 -16.90
C LYS A 284 -31.63 5.47 -16.84
N ARG A 285 -30.68 5.84 -15.97
CA ARG A 285 -30.21 7.23 -15.85
C ARG A 285 -29.48 7.69 -17.11
N GLN A 286 -28.63 6.84 -17.68
CA GLN A 286 -27.96 7.15 -18.94
C GLN A 286 -28.94 7.40 -20.10
N ARG A 287 -30.01 6.60 -20.20
CA ARG A 287 -31.07 6.80 -21.21
C ARG A 287 -31.83 8.11 -21.00
N LYS A 288 -32.16 8.45 -19.75
CA LYS A 288 -32.85 9.71 -19.42
C LYS A 288 -31.99 10.94 -19.77
N ALA A 289 -30.69 10.87 -19.48
CA ALA A 289 -29.73 11.92 -19.84
C ALA A 289 -29.57 12.07 -21.37
N SER A 290 -29.65 10.98 -22.14
CA SER A 290 -29.58 11.04 -23.61
C SER A 290 -30.85 11.57 -24.29
N ASP A 291 -32.02 11.44 -23.63
CA ASP A 291 -33.32 11.87 -24.17
C ASP A 291 -33.61 13.37 -23.92
N GLY A 292 -32.70 14.11 -23.27
CA GLY A 292 -32.78 15.56 -23.12
C GLY A 292 -33.91 16.06 -22.21
N ASP A 293 -34.41 15.20 -21.32
CA ASP A 293 -35.32 15.58 -20.25
C ASP A 293 -34.49 16.15 -19.10
N ASP A 294 -34.14 17.43 -19.19
CA ASP A 294 -33.50 18.25 -18.13
C ASP A 294 -34.49 18.47 -16.97
N GLY A 295 -35.02 17.38 -16.40
CA GLY A 295 -35.65 17.41 -15.10
C GLY A 295 -34.53 17.63 -14.09
N GLU A 296 -34.34 18.90 -13.70
CA GLU A 296 -33.47 19.42 -12.65
C GLU A 296 -32.76 18.31 -11.88
N ASP A 297 -31.49 18.07 -12.21
CA ASP A 297 -30.63 17.14 -11.50
C ASP A 297 -30.60 17.53 -10.01
N GLU A 298 -31.47 16.91 -9.21
CA GLU A 298 -31.23 16.77 -7.79
C GLU A 298 -29.88 16.09 -7.65
N VAL A 299 -28.90 16.89 -7.21
CA VAL A 299 -27.60 16.50 -6.72
C VAL A 299 -27.82 15.39 -5.67
N GLY A 300 -27.84 14.13 -6.10
CA GLY A 300 -28.06 12.98 -5.22
C GLY A 300 -29.30 12.12 -5.47
N GLY A 301 -29.73 11.89 -6.72
CA GLY A 301 -30.72 10.82 -6.98
C GLY A 301 -30.24 9.45 -6.44
N ALA A 302 -30.92 8.98 -5.40
CA ALA A 302 -30.52 7.92 -4.46
C ALA A 302 -29.97 6.66 -5.15
N GLY A 303 -28.76 6.26 -4.76
CA GLY A 303 -28.22 4.93 -5.09
C GLY A 303 -29.08 3.84 -4.46
N LEU A 304 -28.83 2.58 -4.83
CA LEU A 304 -29.38 1.47 -4.06
C LEU A 304 -28.86 1.58 -2.62
N GLN A 305 -29.79 1.76 -1.69
CA GLN A 305 -29.46 1.87 -0.28
C GLN A 305 -29.04 0.50 0.24
N GLN A 306 -27.82 0.44 0.76
CA GLN A 306 -27.24 -0.74 1.35
C GLN A 306 -27.05 -0.52 2.86
N VAL A 307 -27.29 -1.57 3.63
CA VAL A 307 -27.24 -1.56 5.09
C VAL A 307 -26.09 -2.45 5.55
N GLU A 308 -25.56 -2.21 6.74
CA GLU A 308 -24.50 -3.06 7.28
C GLU A 308 -24.95 -4.52 7.43
N THR A 309 -24.04 -5.45 7.14
CA THR A 309 -24.23 -6.88 7.41
C THR A 309 -23.90 -7.20 8.86
N THR A 310 -22.76 -6.70 9.34
CA THR A 310 -22.26 -6.97 10.69
C THR A 310 -21.65 -5.72 11.29
N ALA A 311 -22.01 -5.41 12.54
CA ALA A 311 -21.35 -4.38 13.35
C ALA A 311 -20.43 -5.05 14.39
N LEU A 312 -19.18 -4.60 14.43
CA LEU A 312 -18.15 -5.08 15.34
C LEU A 312 -17.88 -3.98 16.37
N ASP A 313 -18.37 -4.21 17.58
CA ASP A 313 -18.22 -3.30 18.71
C ASP A 313 -16.98 -3.67 19.55
N GLY A 314 -16.25 -2.66 20.04
CA GLY A 314 -15.16 -2.89 20.99
C GLY A 314 -14.21 -1.73 21.21
N HIS A 315 -14.12 -0.77 20.28
CA HIS A 315 -13.33 0.44 20.45
C HIS A 315 -14.01 1.46 21.36
N LYS A 316 -13.21 2.33 21.97
CA LYS A 316 -13.69 3.40 22.88
C LYS A 316 -13.55 4.80 22.30
N GLN A 317 -12.85 4.93 21.18
CA GLN A 317 -12.56 6.16 20.46
C GLN A 317 -12.70 5.90 18.96
N CYS A 318 -12.48 6.94 18.13
CA CYS A 318 -12.62 6.80 16.69
C CYS A 318 -11.73 5.68 16.14
N VAL A 319 -12.27 4.93 15.18
CA VAL A 319 -11.53 3.93 14.43
C VAL A 319 -10.86 4.65 13.27
N SER A 320 -9.53 4.73 13.32
CA SER A 320 -8.73 5.52 12.37
C SER A 320 -8.26 4.70 11.16
N GLY A 321 -8.14 3.38 11.32
CA GLY A 321 -7.67 2.50 10.25
C GLY A 321 -8.37 1.15 10.32
N VAL A 322 -8.74 0.60 9.16
CA VAL A 322 -9.26 -0.76 9.03
C VAL A 322 -8.54 -1.51 7.92
N CYS A 323 -8.32 -2.80 8.10
CA CYS A 323 -7.83 -3.67 7.04
C CYS A 323 -8.49 -5.06 7.13
N TRP A 324 -8.65 -5.70 5.98
CA TRP A 324 -9.27 -7.03 5.87
C TRP A 324 -8.26 -8.02 5.26
N PRO A 325 -7.33 -8.56 6.07
CA PRO A 325 -6.28 -9.44 5.57
C PRO A 325 -6.76 -10.81 5.07
N GLU A 326 -7.80 -11.36 5.68
CA GLU A 326 -8.31 -12.71 5.39
C GLU A 326 -9.83 -12.75 5.55
N GLU A 327 -10.53 -13.64 4.84
CA GLU A 327 -12.00 -13.70 4.81
C GLU A 327 -12.69 -13.61 6.17
N ASN A 328 -12.15 -14.30 7.17
CA ASN A 328 -12.75 -14.36 8.50
C ASN A 328 -12.11 -13.37 9.49
N LEU A 329 -11.16 -12.54 9.09
CA LEU A 329 -10.39 -11.69 9.99
C LEU A 329 -10.35 -10.24 9.50
N VAL A 330 -11.00 -9.35 10.26
CA VAL A 330 -10.91 -7.90 10.09
C VAL A 330 -10.08 -7.32 11.22
N CYS A 331 -9.17 -6.41 10.90
CA CYS A 331 -8.34 -5.73 11.88
C CYS A 331 -8.61 -4.22 11.84
N SER A 332 -8.50 -3.58 12.99
CA SER A 332 -8.74 -2.14 13.14
C SER A 332 -7.79 -1.50 14.14
N THR A 333 -7.49 -0.23 13.90
CA THR A 333 -6.74 0.65 14.79
C THR A 333 -7.59 1.83 15.23
N SER A 334 -7.34 2.32 16.43
CA SER A 334 -8.10 3.42 17.02
C SER A 334 -7.22 4.36 17.83
N TRP A 335 -7.74 5.57 18.04
CA TRP A 335 -7.16 6.54 18.95
C TRP A 335 -7.19 6.12 20.42
N ASP A 336 -7.91 5.04 20.76
CA ASP A 336 -7.83 4.40 22.09
C ASP A 336 -6.51 3.64 22.32
N SER A 337 -5.55 3.78 21.41
CA SER A 337 -4.23 3.15 21.43
C SER A 337 -4.28 1.63 21.30
N THR A 338 -5.37 1.09 20.74
CA THR A 338 -5.51 -0.37 20.53
C THR A 338 -5.53 -0.76 19.06
N VAL A 339 -4.94 -1.94 18.78
CA VAL A 339 -5.18 -2.71 17.56
C VAL A 339 -6.08 -3.88 17.93
N LYS A 340 -7.22 -4.02 17.26
CA LYS A 340 -8.17 -5.11 17.48
C LYS A 340 -8.28 -5.96 16.24
N CYS A 341 -8.41 -7.27 16.43
CA CYS A 341 -8.69 -8.23 15.36
C CYS A 341 -10.00 -8.95 15.68
N PHE A 342 -10.92 -8.99 14.73
CA PHE A 342 -12.26 -9.52 14.88
C PHE A 342 -12.49 -10.70 13.92
N ASP A 343 -13.12 -11.74 14.44
CA ASP A 343 -13.65 -12.84 13.63
C ASP A 343 -14.99 -12.40 13.03
N VAL A 344 -15.04 -12.21 11.71
CA VAL A 344 -16.23 -11.73 11.00
C VAL A 344 -17.38 -12.73 11.08
N SER A 345 -17.07 -14.03 11.02
CA SER A 345 -18.09 -15.10 11.04
C SER A 345 -18.81 -15.18 12.39
N LYS A 346 -18.10 -14.85 13.48
CA LYS A 346 -18.64 -14.91 14.85
C LYS A 346 -19.01 -13.54 15.41
N GLY A 347 -18.58 -12.45 14.78
CA GLY A 347 -18.71 -11.09 15.29
C GLY A 347 -17.98 -10.87 16.63
N LYS A 348 -16.87 -11.58 16.88
CA LYS A 348 -16.18 -11.56 18.17
C LYS A 348 -14.75 -11.03 18.05
N LEU A 349 -14.31 -10.32 19.07
CA LEU A 349 -12.91 -9.93 19.25
C LEU A 349 -12.05 -11.18 19.48
N VAL A 350 -11.01 -11.36 18.68
CA VAL A 350 -10.04 -12.46 18.74
C VAL A 350 -8.76 -12.01 19.43
N SER A 351 -8.19 -10.90 18.96
CA SER A 351 -6.91 -10.39 19.45
C SER A 351 -6.99 -8.89 19.75
N ASN A 352 -6.26 -8.45 20.77
CA ASN A 352 -6.20 -7.05 21.19
C ASN A 352 -4.78 -6.68 21.63
N LEU A 353 -4.17 -5.75 20.94
CA LEU A 353 -2.88 -5.15 21.28
C LEU A 353 -3.11 -3.76 21.83
N ILE A 354 -2.48 -3.43 22.96
CA ILE A 354 -2.54 -2.10 23.58
C ILE A 354 -1.16 -1.44 23.45
N ARG A 355 -1.15 -0.16 23.07
CA ARG A 355 0.04 0.67 22.91
C ARG A 355 -0.06 1.92 23.78
N ASP A 356 1.04 2.65 23.87
CA ASP A 356 1.15 3.87 24.69
C ASP A 356 0.69 5.14 23.94
N SER A 357 0.46 5.05 22.64
CA SER A 357 0.12 6.18 21.77
C SER A 357 -1.08 5.85 20.88
N ALA A 358 -1.86 6.88 20.56
CA ALA A 358 -2.93 6.82 19.56
C ALA A 358 -2.38 6.34 18.21
N LEU A 359 -3.16 5.48 17.55
CA LEU A 359 -2.84 4.91 16.25
C LEU A 359 -3.66 5.63 15.18
N PHE A 360 -3.11 5.77 13.97
CA PHE A 360 -3.72 6.56 12.90
C PHE A 360 -3.98 5.75 11.63
N CYS A 361 -3.21 4.70 11.38
CA CYS A 361 -3.34 3.90 10.17
C CYS A 361 -3.03 2.43 10.44
N LEU A 362 -3.49 1.58 9.52
CA LEU A 362 -3.32 0.14 9.58
C LEU A 362 -3.32 -0.41 8.16
N ASP A 363 -2.41 -1.34 7.88
CA ASP A 363 -2.48 -2.18 6.70
C ASP A 363 -1.86 -3.56 6.97
N ALA A 364 -2.19 -4.54 6.13
CA ALA A 364 -1.72 -5.92 6.28
C ALA A 364 -0.93 -6.39 5.05
N ALA A 365 0.09 -7.21 5.26
CA ALA A 365 0.81 -7.86 4.18
C ALA A 365 -0.12 -8.83 3.43
N ARG A 366 -0.32 -8.60 2.13
CA ARG A 366 -1.09 -9.49 1.26
C ARG A 366 -0.27 -10.73 0.88
N GLY A 367 -0.91 -11.89 0.78
CA GLY A 367 -0.27 -13.16 0.38
C GLY A 367 0.25 -14.05 1.51
N GLY A 368 -0.08 -13.73 2.76
CA GLY A 368 0.52 -14.38 3.92
C GLY A 368 1.96 -13.89 4.08
N GLY A 369 2.29 -13.26 5.20
CA GLY A 369 3.67 -12.91 5.51
C GLY A 369 4.56 -14.16 5.49
N HIS A 370 5.87 -13.93 5.50
CA HIS A 370 6.87 -14.99 5.42
C HIS A 370 6.53 -16.18 6.35
N GLY A 371 6.37 -17.37 5.76
CA GLY A 371 6.01 -18.60 6.48
C GLY A 371 4.54 -18.74 6.90
N GLY A 372 3.59 -18.00 6.30
CA GLY A 372 2.16 -18.06 6.63
C GLY A 372 1.75 -17.21 7.85
N SER A 373 2.64 -16.32 8.29
CA SER A 373 2.40 -15.39 9.41
C SER A 373 1.61 -14.18 8.92
N LEU A 374 0.63 -13.70 9.68
CA LEU A 374 -0.09 -12.49 9.32
C LEU A 374 0.68 -11.29 9.85
N CYS A 375 1.25 -10.45 9.00
CA CYS A 375 1.98 -9.25 9.44
C CYS A 375 1.11 -8.01 9.24
N LEU A 376 0.70 -7.39 10.34
CA LEU A 376 0.02 -6.08 10.35
C LEU A 376 1.07 -5.00 10.53
N ALA A 377 0.93 -3.86 9.85
CA ALA A 377 1.71 -2.66 10.11
C ALA A 377 0.77 -1.51 10.48
N PHE A 378 1.14 -0.74 11.49
CA PHE A 378 0.36 0.39 11.96
C PHE A 378 1.26 1.56 12.33
N GLY A 379 0.73 2.77 12.14
CA GLY A 379 1.40 4.03 12.46
C GLY A 379 0.79 4.69 13.70
N ALA A 380 1.64 5.29 14.51
CA ALA A 380 1.27 5.97 15.75
C ALA A 380 1.57 7.48 15.72
N ALA A 381 0.98 8.20 16.68
CA ALA A 381 1.16 9.63 16.86
C ALA A 381 2.60 10.06 17.16
N ASP A 382 3.39 9.19 17.77
CA ASP A 382 4.77 9.43 18.19
C ASP A 382 5.80 9.25 17.06
N GLY A 383 5.34 9.04 15.82
CA GLY A 383 6.20 8.75 14.68
C GLY A 383 6.69 7.31 14.61
N LEU A 384 6.18 6.43 15.48
CA LEU A 384 6.50 5.03 15.43
C LEU A 384 5.66 4.33 14.35
N VAL A 385 6.35 3.61 13.47
CA VAL A 385 5.72 2.54 12.69
C VAL A 385 6.04 1.24 13.39
N ALA A 386 5.05 0.38 13.56
CA ALA A 386 5.24 -0.91 14.19
C ALA A 386 4.55 -2.02 13.40
N THR A 387 5.15 -3.21 13.42
CA THR A 387 4.57 -4.42 12.85
C THR A 387 4.15 -5.37 13.95
N TRP A 388 3.13 -6.18 13.71
CA TRP A 388 2.59 -7.12 14.68
C TRP A 388 1.96 -8.31 13.99
N ASP A 389 2.25 -9.52 14.50
CA ASP A 389 1.52 -10.73 14.14
C ASP A 389 0.53 -11.11 15.26
N PRO A 390 -0.80 -11.02 15.02
CA PRO A 390 -1.81 -11.40 16.02
C PRO A 390 -1.80 -12.90 16.35
N ARG A 391 -1.20 -13.75 15.51
CA ARG A 391 -1.15 -15.21 15.68
C ARG A 391 0.06 -15.67 16.47
N GLU A 392 1.13 -14.90 16.49
CA GLU A 392 2.35 -15.27 17.21
C GLU A 392 2.14 -15.28 18.73
N ALA A 393 1.27 -14.39 19.23
CA ALA A 393 0.82 -14.40 20.61
C ALA A 393 0.24 -15.77 21.03
N HIS A 394 -0.47 -16.44 20.12
CA HIS A 394 -1.01 -17.79 20.37
C HIS A 394 0.03 -18.91 20.21
N ARG A 395 1.00 -18.77 19.29
CA ARG A 395 2.10 -19.74 19.12
C ARG A 395 3.02 -19.80 20.34
N SER A 396 3.29 -18.66 20.95
CA SER A 396 4.25 -18.52 22.05
C SER A 396 3.61 -18.82 23.43
N ALA A 397 2.28 -18.84 23.52
CA ALA A 397 1.52 -19.28 24.71
C ALA A 397 1.62 -20.79 25.01
N GLY A 398 2.27 -21.59 24.15
CA GLY A 398 2.53 -23.02 24.38
C GLY A 398 3.73 -23.33 25.27
N ALA A 399 4.57 -22.34 25.60
CA ALA A 399 5.69 -22.51 26.54
C ALA A 399 5.28 -22.01 27.94
N PRO A 400 5.22 -22.88 28.97
CA PRO A 400 4.83 -22.45 30.31
C PRO A 400 5.88 -21.51 30.89
N GLY A 401 5.48 -20.26 31.18
CA GLY A 401 6.29 -19.30 31.94
C GLY A 401 6.87 -18.13 31.15
N GLN A 402 6.67 -18.05 29.83
CA GLN A 402 7.10 -16.89 29.05
C GLN A 402 5.87 -16.05 28.68
N VAL A 403 5.75 -14.86 29.28
CA VAL A 403 4.85 -13.83 28.77
C VAL A 403 5.39 -13.48 27.38
N ALA A 404 4.78 -14.05 26.35
CA ALA A 404 5.14 -13.74 24.98
C ALA A 404 4.82 -12.26 24.73
N LEU A 405 5.84 -11.41 24.85
CA LEU A 405 5.84 -10.12 24.19
C LEU A 405 5.60 -10.45 22.71
N ALA A 406 4.43 -10.08 22.19
CA ALA A 406 4.17 -10.20 20.77
C ALA A 406 5.37 -9.59 20.03
N THR A 407 5.91 -10.29 19.03
CA THR A 407 7.06 -9.78 18.28
C THR A 407 6.60 -8.53 17.54
N VAL A 408 6.94 -7.37 18.11
CA VAL A 408 6.63 -6.07 17.53
C VAL A 408 7.89 -5.53 16.90
N GLY A 409 7.97 -5.57 15.57
CA GLY A 409 8.98 -4.81 14.84
C GLY A 409 8.72 -3.33 15.07
N SER A 410 9.73 -2.58 15.50
CA SER A 410 9.60 -1.16 15.86
C SER A 410 10.52 -0.31 15.00
N TYR A 411 9.93 0.57 14.21
CA TYR A 411 10.61 1.40 13.22
C TYR A 411 10.48 2.88 13.61
N LYS A 412 11.47 3.38 14.34
CA LYS A 412 11.48 4.77 14.85
C LYS A 412 12.37 5.66 13.99
N SER A 413 11.83 6.14 12.87
CA SER A 413 12.51 7.10 11.98
C SER A 413 11.69 8.35 11.68
N HIS A 414 10.37 8.27 11.68
CA HIS A 414 9.53 9.46 11.51
C HIS A 414 9.60 10.33 12.77
N LYS A 415 9.53 11.65 12.56
CA LYS A 415 9.56 12.66 13.64
C LYS A 415 8.18 13.21 13.96
N ALA A 416 7.21 13.00 13.07
CA ALA A 416 5.84 13.44 13.20
C ALA A 416 4.88 12.25 13.11
N VAL A 417 3.58 12.52 13.30
CA VAL A 417 2.50 11.54 13.22
C VAL A 417 2.55 10.80 11.89
N VAL A 418 2.52 9.47 11.96
CA VAL A 418 2.41 8.62 10.77
C VAL A 418 0.95 8.58 10.34
N SER A 419 0.64 9.09 9.16
CA SER A 419 -0.72 9.28 8.66
C SER A 419 -1.24 8.08 7.88
N ALA A 420 -0.41 7.43 7.08
CA ALA A 420 -0.77 6.21 6.37
C ALA A 420 0.41 5.23 6.27
N VAL A 421 0.07 3.94 6.19
CA VAL A 421 0.99 2.82 5.97
C VAL A 421 0.36 1.93 4.92
N ARG A 422 1.17 1.45 3.97
CA ARG A 422 0.74 0.49 2.94
C ARG A 422 1.79 -0.55 2.66
N TRP A 423 1.37 -1.81 2.64
CA TRP A 423 2.23 -2.92 2.23
C TRP A 423 2.39 -2.97 0.73
N SER A 424 3.57 -3.41 0.29
CA SER A 424 3.76 -3.77 -1.10
C SER A 424 2.98 -5.04 -1.40
N PRO A 425 2.16 -5.07 -2.46
CA PRO A 425 1.43 -6.28 -2.83
C PRO A 425 2.34 -7.37 -3.44
N ASN A 426 3.53 -7.00 -3.92
CA ASN A 426 4.46 -7.93 -4.57
C ASN A 426 5.46 -8.57 -3.60
N SER A 427 5.70 -7.93 -2.45
CA SER A 427 6.73 -8.35 -1.50
C SER A 427 6.15 -8.39 -0.08
N PRO A 428 6.22 -9.55 0.61
CA PRO A 428 5.74 -9.66 1.98
C PRO A 428 6.64 -8.91 2.99
N PHE A 429 7.79 -8.40 2.55
CA PHE A 429 8.76 -7.73 3.41
C PHE A 429 8.75 -6.21 3.26
N HIS A 430 8.20 -5.67 2.17
CA HIS A 430 8.26 -4.24 1.88
C HIS A 430 6.96 -3.55 2.22
N PHE A 431 7.07 -2.38 2.84
CA PHE A 431 5.94 -1.48 3.07
C PHE A 431 6.42 -0.04 3.02
N ALA A 432 5.50 0.89 2.81
CA ALA A 432 5.77 2.31 2.83
C ALA A 432 4.90 2.99 3.90
N SER A 433 5.40 4.09 4.43
CA SER A 433 4.68 4.93 5.40
C SER A 433 4.87 6.40 5.06
N CYS A 434 3.89 7.23 5.38
CA CYS A 434 3.98 8.67 5.23
C CYS A 434 3.68 9.40 6.55
N ASP A 435 4.21 10.62 6.70
CA ASP A 435 4.03 11.44 7.89
C ASP A 435 3.51 12.85 7.61
N TYR A 436 3.19 13.57 8.68
CA TYR A 436 2.77 14.97 8.62
C TYR A 436 3.88 15.98 8.27
N GLU A 437 5.12 15.54 8.06
CA GLU A 437 6.18 16.39 7.51
C GLU A 437 6.35 16.18 6.00
N GLY A 438 5.51 15.35 5.38
CA GLY A 438 5.53 15.12 3.93
C GLY A 438 6.58 14.11 3.48
N LEU A 439 7.18 13.39 4.44
CA LEU A 439 8.16 12.36 4.19
C LEU A 439 7.48 11.01 3.99
N ILE A 440 7.84 10.36 2.89
CA ILE A 440 7.48 8.97 2.64
C ILE A 440 8.72 8.12 2.88
N LYS A 441 8.60 7.09 3.70
CA LYS A 441 9.68 6.14 3.95
C LYS A 441 9.30 4.78 3.41
N VAL A 442 10.22 4.16 2.69
CA VAL A 442 10.10 2.78 2.22
C VAL A 442 10.88 1.90 3.17
N TRP A 443 10.29 0.80 3.60
CA TRP A 443 10.80 -0.07 4.64
C TRP A 443 10.96 -1.51 4.15
N ASP A 444 11.87 -2.21 4.81
CA ASP A 444 11.98 -3.66 4.77
C ASP A 444 11.87 -4.16 6.20
N THR A 445 10.94 -5.08 6.45
CA THR A 445 10.73 -5.66 7.78
C THR A 445 11.99 -6.28 8.39
N ARG A 446 12.95 -6.70 7.56
CA ARG A 446 14.24 -7.30 7.94
C ARG A 446 15.29 -6.25 8.36
N SER A 447 14.95 -4.97 8.31
CA SER A 447 15.82 -3.84 8.66
C SER A 447 15.12 -2.89 9.62
N SER A 448 15.80 -2.46 10.69
CA SER A 448 15.30 -1.40 11.59
C SER A 448 15.36 0.01 10.97
N MET A 449 16.12 0.18 9.89
CA MET A 449 16.31 1.44 9.18
C MET A 449 15.51 1.45 7.87
N PRO A 450 14.97 2.61 7.45
CA PRO A 450 14.27 2.71 6.17
C PRO A 450 15.22 2.43 5.00
N LEU A 451 14.70 1.81 3.94
CA LEU A 451 15.41 1.60 2.67
C LEU A 451 15.65 2.95 1.99
N HIS A 452 14.60 3.76 1.88
CA HIS A 452 14.60 5.05 1.20
C HIS A 452 13.77 6.05 2.01
N THR A 453 14.18 7.32 2.00
CA THR A 453 13.39 8.46 2.51
C THR A 453 13.13 9.40 1.35
N LEU A 454 11.87 9.73 1.11
CA LEU A 454 11.38 10.41 -0.08
C LEU A 454 10.62 11.66 0.35
N GLU A 455 11.18 12.82 0.05
CA GLU A 455 10.52 14.12 0.22
C GLU A 455 9.51 14.29 -0.91
N SER A 456 8.22 14.14 -0.62
CA SER A 456 7.19 14.11 -1.67
C SER A 456 6.21 15.28 -1.60
N HIS A 457 6.01 15.85 -0.42
CA HIS A 457 5.06 16.95 -0.22
C HIS A 457 5.68 18.09 0.58
N ASP A 458 5.29 19.33 0.25
CA ASP A 458 5.63 20.54 1.01
C ASP A 458 4.54 20.80 2.07
N GLY A 459 4.49 19.93 3.07
CA GLY A 459 3.44 19.92 4.08
C GLY A 459 3.07 18.52 4.55
N LYS A 460 1.84 18.34 5.06
CA LYS A 460 1.39 17.07 5.61
C LYS A 460 1.05 16.08 4.49
N ALA A 461 1.61 14.88 4.51
CA ALA A 461 1.06 13.77 3.74
C ALA A 461 -0.10 13.15 4.52
N PHE A 462 -1.26 13.00 3.88
CA PHE A 462 -2.46 12.44 4.50
C PHE A 462 -2.69 10.97 4.13
N CYS A 463 -2.36 10.60 2.90
CA CYS A 463 -2.67 9.29 2.36
C CYS A 463 -1.53 8.68 1.54
N LEU A 464 -1.59 7.36 1.40
CA LEU A 464 -0.61 6.55 0.68
C LEU A 464 -1.31 5.33 0.09
N ASP A 465 -0.92 4.94 -1.12
CA ASP A 465 -1.29 3.67 -1.76
C ASP A 465 -0.08 3.07 -2.48
N TRP A 466 0.04 1.73 -2.45
CA TRP A 466 1.09 0.99 -3.14
C TRP A 466 0.47 -0.06 -4.05
N PHE A 467 0.64 0.14 -5.36
CA PHE A 467 0.10 -0.71 -6.42
C PHE A 467 1.06 -1.85 -6.86
N GLU A 468 0.49 -2.92 -7.42
CA GLU A 468 1.22 -4.11 -7.94
C GLU A 468 2.23 -3.79 -9.04
N GLY A 469 2.07 -2.68 -9.75
CA GLY A 469 3.08 -2.21 -10.71
C GLY A 469 4.34 -1.61 -10.08
N GLY A 470 4.45 -1.57 -8.74
CA GLY A 470 5.53 -0.87 -8.05
C GLY A 470 5.28 0.64 -7.91
N LEU A 471 4.13 1.15 -8.37
CA LEU A 471 3.76 2.55 -8.24
C LEU A 471 3.30 2.85 -6.81
N VAL A 472 3.94 3.83 -6.18
CA VAL A 472 3.55 4.40 -4.90
C VAL A 472 2.93 5.77 -5.16
N ALA A 473 1.70 5.96 -4.72
CA ALA A 473 0.98 7.22 -4.81
C ALA A 473 0.71 7.79 -3.41
N SER A 474 0.84 9.10 -3.26
CA SER A 474 0.58 9.82 -2.01
C SER A 474 -0.13 11.13 -2.28
N GLY A 475 -0.90 11.59 -1.29
CA GLY A 475 -1.60 12.86 -1.34
C GLY A 475 -1.42 13.64 -0.04
N GLY A 476 -1.41 14.96 -0.14
CA GLY A 476 -1.12 15.84 1.00
C GLY A 476 -1.82 17.19 0.99
N SER A 477 -1.41 18.04 1.93
CA SER A 477 -1.91 19.42 2.13
C SER A 477 -1.38 20.42 1.11
N ASP A 478 -0.46 20.00 0.24
CA ASP A 478 0.06 20.81 -0.87
C ASP A 478 -0.85 20.77 -2.11
N SER A 479 -2.04 20.15 -1.97
CA SER A 479 -3.02 19.92 -3.03
C SER A 479 -2.46 19.14 -4.21
N LYS A 480 -1.46 18.27 -3.96
CA LYS A 480 -0.84 17.45 -5.00
C LYS A 480 -0.98 15.98 -4.71
N VAL A 481 -1.11 15.20 -5.79
CA VAL A 481 -0.85 13.76 -5.77
C VAL A 481 0.56 13.53 -6.30
N ALA A 482 1.42 12.93 -5.48
CA ALA A 482 2.76 12.53 -5.88
C ALA A 482 2.78 11.04 -6.19
N THR A 483 3.27 10.67 -7.38
CA THR A 483 3.45 9.26 -7.78
C THR A 483 4.92 8.99 -8.05
N ARG A 484 5.42 7.86 -7.54
CA ARG A 484 6.80 7.40 -7.70
C ARG A 484 6.82 5.91 -8.00
N GLU A 485 7.73 5.47 -8.85
CA GLU A 485 7.92 4.05 -9.10
C GLU A 485 9.01 3.48 -8.19
N VAL A 486 8.67 2.44 -7.45
CA VAL A 486 9.55 1.69 -6.56
C VAL A 486 9.70 0.29 -7.15
N ARG A 487 10.72 0.12 -7.99
CA ARG A 487 11.04 -1.18 -8.60
C ARG A 487 11.93 -1.99 -7.67
N VAL A 488 11.58 -3.27 -7.50
CA VAL A 488 12.52 -4.28 -7.04
C VAL A 488 13.26 -4.74 -8.29
N SER A 489 14.60 -4.72 -8.28
CA SER A 489 15.36 -5.28 -9.41
C SER A 489 14.93 -6.75 -9.58
N SER A 490 14.15 -7.08 -10.61
CA SER A 490 13.57 -8.42 -10.71
C SER A 490 14.55 -9.37 -11.43
N ALA A 491 14.40 -10.66 -11.15
CA ALA A 491 15.04 -11.73 -11.92
C ALA A 491 14.40 -11.92 -13.31
N VAL A 492 13.21 -11.37 -13.54
CA VAL A 492 12.32 -11.73 -14.66
C VAL A 492 11.52 -10.51 -15.08
N GLY A 493 11.55 -10.19 -16.37
CA GLY A 493 10.56 -9.37 -17.06
C GLY A 493 9.48 -10.25 -17.68
#